data_AF-A0A6B3I875-F1
#
_entry.id   AF-A0A6B3I875-F1
#
_cell.length_a   1.000
_cell.length_b   1.000
_cell.length_c   1.000
_cell.angle_alpha   90.00
_cell.angle_beta   90.00
_cell.angle_gamma   90.00
#
_symmetry.space_group_name_H-M   'P 1'
#
loop_
_entity.id
_entity.type
_entity.pdbx_description
1 polymer ?
#
loop_
_entity_poly.entity_id
_entity_poly.type
_entity_poly.pdbx_seq_one_letter_code
_entity_poly.pdbx_strand_id
1 'polypeptide(L)' 'AGSGTRAPRWAIAYKLPAVEKITRLLSVEWNVGRTGIIAPRAVLEPVEIDGSTVGYATLHNPADITRR' A
#
# COMPACT_ATOMS: atom_id res chain seq x y z
N ALA A 1 23.68 7.37 -31.05
CA ALA A 1 22.60 7.34 -30.03
C ALA A 1 23.24 6.95 -28.69
N GLY A 2 22.95 7.66 -27.60
CA GLY A 2 23.63 7.43 -26.31
C GLY A 2 22.72 7.77 -25.13
N SER A 3 23.15 7.42 -23.91
CA SER A 3 22.47 7.78 -22.66
C SER A 3 22.87 9.19 -22.23
N GLY A 4 21.89 10.01 -21.81
CA GLY A 4 22.17 11.21 -21.03
C GLY A 4 22.39 10.84 -19.56
N THR A 5 22.87 11.78 -18.75
CA THR A 5 23.14 11.57 -17.31
C THR A 5 21.92 11.08 -16.51
N ARG A 6 20.70 11.32 -17.00
CA ARG A 6 19.44 10.99 -16.31
C ARG A 6 18.63 9.85 -16.94
N ALA A 7 18.69 9.68 -18.27
CA ALA A 7 17.90 8.67 -18.96
C ALA A 7 18.48 8.34 -20.36
N PRO A 8 18.30 7.11 -20.86
CA PRO A 8 18.59 6.75 -22.25
C PRO A 8 17.66 7.45 -23.23
N ARG A 9 18.16 7.90 -24.39
CA ARG A 9 17.33 8.53 -25.43
C ARG A 9 16.56 7.54 -26.31
N TRP A 10 16.87 6.25 -26.21
CA TRP A 10 16.35 5.19 -27.07
C TRP A 10 15.32 4.30 -26.36
N ALA A 11 15.01 4.57 -25.09
CA ALA A 11 14.02 3.83 -24.32
C ALA A 11 13.22 4.78 -23.42
N ILE A 12 11.96 4.44 -23.19
CA ILE A 12 11.05 5.19 -22.33
C ILE A 12 10.30 4.22 -21.40
N ALA A 13 10.12 4.62 -20.14
CA ALA A 13 9.26 3.90 -19.22
C ALA A 13 7.82 4.41 -19.37
N TYR A 14 6.95 3.57 -19.93
CA TYR A 14 5.53 3.87 -19.99
C TYR A 14 4.90 3.57 -18.62
N LYS A 15 4.41 4.61 -17.94
CA LYS A 15 3.79 4.47 -16.61
C LYS A 15 2.30 4.22 -16.75
N LEU A 16 1.83 3.18 -16.08
CA LEU A 16 0.41 2.92 -15.89
C LEU A 16 -0.18 3.89 -14.85
N PRO A 17 -1.50 4.13 -14.88
CA PRO A 17 -2.17 4.95 -13.86
C PRO A 17 -1.88 4.40 -12.46
N ALA A 18 -1.58 5.30 -11.53
CA ALA A 18 -1.34 4.92 -10.15
C ALA A 18 -2.65 4.47 -9.49
N VAL A 19 -2.59 3.33 -8.81
CA VAL A 19 -3.75 2.68 -8.15
C VAL A 19 -3.87 3.10 -6.67
N GLU A 20 -3.06 4.04 -6.21
CA GLU A 20 -3.05 4.48 -4.81
C GLU A 20 -4.18 5.48 -4.52
N LYS A 21 -4.82 5.31 -3.36
CA LYS A 21 -5.89 6.18 -2.87
C LYS A 21 -5.66 6.54 -1.41
N ILE A 22 -6.09 7.75 -1.04
CA ILE A 22 -6.07 8.24 0.33
C ILE A 22 -7.45 7.97 0.92
N THR A 23 -7.49 7.36 2.11
CA THR A 23 -8.72 7.13 2.87
C THR A 23 -8.46 7.29 4.36
N ARG A 24 -9.52 7.30 5.16
CA ARG A 24 -9.48 7.46 6.62
C ARG A 24 -9.37 6.10 7.32
N LEU A 25 -8.44 6.02 8.28
CA LEU A 25 -8.38 4.90 9.22
C LEU A 25 -9.49 5.05 10.27
N LEU A 26 -10.40 4.09 10.34
CA LEU A 26 -11.52 4.09 11.28
C LEU A 26 -11.15 3.39 12.59
N SER A 27 -10.54 2.21 12.50
CA SER A 27 -10.09 1.45 13.66
C SER A 27 -8.97 0.47 13.29
N VAL A 28 -8.37 -0.14 14.31
CA VAL A 28 -7.37 -1.20 14.15
C VAL A 28 -7.84 -2.42 14.92
N GLU A 29 -7.93 -3.55 14.22
CA GLU A 29 -8.23 -4.84 14.80
C GLU A 29 -6.96 -5.69 14.92
N TRP A 30 -6.88 -6.47 16.00
CA TRP A 30 -5.74 -7.31 16.30
C TRP A 30 -6.13 -8.78 16.19
N ASN A 31 -5.59 -9.46 15.18
CA ASN A 31 -5.87 -10.87 14.93
C ASN A 31 -4.72 -11.75 15.40
N VAL A 32 -5.04 -12.84 16.10
CA VAL A 32 -4.06 -13.85 16.52
C VAL A 32 -3.97 -14.94 15.45
N GLY A 33 -2.80 -15.08 14.84
CA GLY A 33 -2.52 -16.14 13.87
C GLY A 33 -2.32 -17.50 14.55
N ARG A 34 -2.33 -18.57 13.74
CA ARG A 34 -2.14 -19.96 14.21
C ARG A 34 -0.85 -20.19 15.00
N THR A 35 0.18 -19.39 14.73
CA THR A 35 1.50 -19.44 15.39
C THR A 35 1.63 -18.48 16.58
N GLY A 36 0.54 -17.80 16.98
CA GLY A 36 0.56 -16.80 18.06
C GLY A 36 1.00 -15.40 17.64
N ILE A 37 1.33 -15.18 16.36
CA ILE A 37 1.66 -13.86 15.83
C ILE A 37 0.40 -12.97 15.86
N ILE A 38 0.51 -11.80 16.48
CA ILE A 38 -0.57 -10.82 16.52
C ILE A 38 -0.38 -9.83 15.36
N ALA A 39 -1.24 -9.91 14.35
CA ALA A 39 -1.17 -9.09 13.16
C ALA A 39 -2.19 -7.94 13.22
N PRO A 40 -1.74 -6.67 13.16
CA PRO A 40 -2.63 -5.52 13.12
C PRO A 40 -3.27 -5.36 11.73
N ARG A 41 -4.58 -5.15 11.72
CA ARG A 41 -5.39 -4.94 10.51
C ARG A 41 -6.14 -3.62 10.61
N ALA A 42 -5.95 -2.77 9.63
CA ALA A 42 -6.68 -1.51 9.52
C ALA A 42 -8.10 -1.73 8.99
N VAL A 43 -9.07 -1.11 9.66
CA VAL A 43 -10.42 -0.89 9.17
C VAL A 43 -10.48 0.52 8.61
N LEU A 44 -10.79 0.62 7.32
CA LEU A 44 -10.76 1.84 6.55
C LEU A 44 -12.16 2.28 6.17
N GLU A 45 -12.33 3.58 5.97
CA GLU A 45 -13.48 4.10 5.22
C GLU A 45 -13.44 3.51 3.80
N PRO A 46 -14.52 2.84 3.33
CA PRO A 46 -14.51 2.14 2.06
C PRO A 46 -14.07 3.03 0.91
N VAL A 47 -13.06 2.59 0.16
CA VAL A 47 -12.48 3.34 -0.97
C VAL A 47 -12.35 2.45 -2.19
N GLU A 48 -12.67 3.00 -3.37
CA GLU A 48 -12.55 2.27 -4.63
C GLU A 48 -11.11 2.33 -5.16
N ILE A 49 -10.51 1.15 -5.35
CA ILE A 49 -9.16 0.92 -5.84
C ILE A 49 -9.27 -0.03 -7.03
N ASP A 50 -9.01 0.50 -8.23
CA ASP A 50 -9.03 -0.27 -9.49
C ASP A 50 -10.31 -1.11 -9.71
N GLY A 51 -11.47 -0.52 -9.41
CA GLY A 51 -12.79 -1.16 -9.53
C GLY A 51 -13.17 -2.08 -8.36
N SER A 52 -12.31 -2.22 -7.34
CA SER A 52 -12.60 -2.96 -6.12
C SER A 52 -12.79 -2.01 -4.93
N THR A 53 -13.87 -2.18 -4.17
CA THR A 53 -14.07 -1.43 -2.92
C THR A 53 -13.30 -2.09 -1.79
N VAL A 54 -12.27 -1.40 -1.30
CA VAL A 54 -11.40 -1.86 -0.22
C VAL A 54 -11.83 -1.20 1.10
N GLY A 55 -12.16 -2.02 2.09
CA GLY A 55 -12.45 -1.57 3.46
C GLY A 55 -11.38 -1.96 4.47
N TYR A 56 -10.38 -2.74 4.08
CA TYR A 56 -9.39 -3.30 4.99
C TYR A 56 -7.98 -3.27 4.39
N ALA A 57 -6.99 -2.99 5.23
CA ALA A 57 -5.57 -3.05 4.86
C ALA A 57 -4.72 -3.67 5.98
N THR A 58 -3.54 -4.19 5.62
CA THR A 58 -2.57 -4.69 6.60
C THR A 58 -1.73 -3.53 7.14
N LEU A 59 -1.48 -3.52 8.45
CA LEU A 59 -0.50 -2.63 9.07
C LEU A 59 0.84 -3.34 9.33
N HIS A 60 0.99 -4.56 8.83
CA HIS A 60 2.16 -5.41 8.92
C HIS A 60 2.58 -5.81 10.34
N ASN A 61 3.19 -4.91 11.12
CA ASN A 61 3.60 -5.15 12.50
C ASN A 61 3.69 -3.85 13.31
N PRO A 62 3.69 -3.92 14.67
CA PRO A 62 3.77 -2.73 15.53
C PRO A 62 5.00 -1.84 15.28
N ALA A 63 6.14 -2.42 14.90
CA ALA A 63 7.35 -1.65 14.63
C ALA A 63 7.21 -0.81 13.35
N ASP A 64 6.52 -1.31 12.31
CA ASP A 64 6.24 -0.55 11.09
C ASP A 64 5.22 0.57 11.36
N ILE A 65 4.26 0.35 12.27
CA ILE A 65 3.30 1.37 12.69
C ILE A 65 4.01 2.54 13.36
N THR A 66 4.89 2.29 14.34
CA THR A 66 5.60 3.37 15.05
C THR A 66 6.57 4.16 14.14
N ARG A 67 7.02 3.55 13.04
CA ARG A 67 7.93 4.18 12.08
C ARG A 67 7.24 5.20 11.16
N ARG A 68 5.93 5.06 10.92
CA ARG A 68 5.17 5.83 9.94
C ARG A 68 4.35 6.93 10.60
#